data_AF-A0A5B9WCQ3-F1
#
_entry.id   AF-A0A5B9WCQ3-F1
#
_cell.length_a   1.000
_cell.length_b   1.000
_cell.length_c   1.000
_cell.angle_alpha   90.00
_cell.angle_beta   90.00
_cell.angle_gamma   90.00
#
_symmetry.space_group_name_H-M   'P 1'
#
loop_
_entity.id
_entity.type
_entity.pdbx_description
1 polymer ?
#
loop_
_entity_poly.entity_id
_entity_poly.type
_entity_poly.pdbx_seq_one_letter_code
_entity_poly.pdbx_strand_id
1 'polypeptide(L)'
;MRSYQPSAGARCMLVFMTLTLAGPGARADDGPRGHAAVRLLGDMSTASLVLDTEPFAEWLKPVIAAAEARFPLAKGRKALVVQVTLRHDGPAVLEIAGNPAPSGEDVKAIEAAATQTSYRTKAASYSLRIVVKEKEGDPDDLPPLTPELRTPRERLLKRVAEAPTREGLQLLQRWAIDEALPLLAAAANGADRKFPGVRYLGGALSKALADPKKGLDVEKLATRNPDFWRATLEMERGNPLAPAVEMSLLLANGRVQWAQQIATMAGIFAGPSGASDVLGFGKALADAYLASLNGRIEKGIALYDSGKVEEALAAFDAILEDDPRSAWALYERFHTMRTIRMKKEGNLLSGGWAATRAKILASFPLYTSVAEASGQDGFFDLMRRKQLDHLFKEGRPVEKDLVTYADIALDLEAFDMAGLMYWSVLTSIRPEDYDNRPLLESFLYALERLGVRNIKGNFKGDHEAAFAAIEADRRRRVDAALKPDKKP
;
A
#
# COMPACT_ATOMS: atom_id res chain seq x y z
N MET A 1 33.69 -20.13 -8.38
CA MET A 1 33.84 -18.87 -7.59
C MET A 1 35.11 -18.16 -8.01
N ARG A 2 35.00 -17.05 -8.74
CA ARG A 2 35.95 -15.92 -8.60
C ARG A 2 35.21 -14.90 -7.74
N SER A 3 35.90 -14.36 -6.75
CA SER A 3 35.44 -13.29 -5.87
C SER A 3 34.88 -12.13 -6.70
N TYR A 4 33.57 -11.89 -6.62
CA TYR A 4 32.98 -10.65 -7.14
C TYR A 4 33.02 -9.63 -6.02
N GLN A 5 33.99 -8.71 -6.09
CA GLN A 5 33.91 -7.44 -5.38
C GLN A 5 32.68 -6.69 -5.91
N PRO A 6 31.91 -5.99 -5.06
CA PRO A 6 30.84 -5.14 -5.54
C PRO A 6 31.46 -4.06 -6.42
N SER A 7 31.22 -4.15 -7.72
CA SER A 7 31.57 -3.08 -8.66
C SER A 7 30.83 -1.83 -8.21
N ALA A 8 31.60 -0.81 -7.82
CA ALA A 8 31.18 0.57 -7.78
C ALA A 8 30.48 0.90 -9.11
N GLY A 9 29.15 0.94 -9.09
CA GLY A 9 28.38 0.91 -10.33
C GLY A 9 26.88 1.08 -10.14
N ALA A 10 26.48 1.91 -9.18
CA ALA A 10 25.16 2.52 -9.15
C ALA A 10 25.28 3.88 -8.47
N ARG A 11 26.04 4.79 -9.11
CA ARG A 11 25.69 6.20 -8.97
C ARG A 11 24.27 6.29 -9.51
N CYS A 12 23.30 6.47 -8.62
CA CYS A 12 21.99 6.99 -8.98
C CYS A 12 22.23 8.20 -9.89
N MET A 13 22.08 8.01 -11.21
CA MET A 13 21.73 9.12 -12.06
C MET A 13 20.36 9.54 -11.55
N LEU A 14 20.34 10.54 -10.66
CA LEU A 14 19.32 11.56 -10.76
C LEU A 14 19.36 11.97 -12.23
N VAL A 15 18.47 11.41 -13.04
CA VAL A 15 18.08 12.07 -14.27
C VAL A 15 17.35 13.30 -13.78
N PHE A 16 18.13 14.35 -13.48
CA PHE A 16 17.66 15.70 -13.68
C PHE A 16 17.19 15.73 -15.13
N MET A 17 15.89 15.59 -15.34
CA MET A 17 15.28 16.30 -16.45
C MET A 17 15.38 17.78 -16.08
N THR A 18 16.58 18.35 -16.18
CA THR A 18 16.72 19.73 -16.59
C THR A 18 16.21 19.76 -18.02
N LEU A 19 14.88 19.84 -18.15
CA LEU A 19 14.26 20.42 -19.32
C LEU A 19 14.70 21.87 -19.32
N THR A 20 15.89 22.14 -19.85
CA THR A 20 16.33 23.49 -20.26
C THR A 20 15.46 23.88 -21.45
N LEU A 21 14.22 24.23 -21.15
CA LEU A 21 13.32 24.87 -22.08
C LEU A 21 13.82 26.30 -22.22
N ALA A 22 14.79 26.52 -23.13
CA ALA A 22 15.20 27.85 -23.50
C ALA A 22 13.96 28.59 -24.07
N GLY A 23 13.46 29.57 -23.32
CA GLY A 23 12.31 30.38 -23.75
C GLY A 23 12.61 31.12 -25.06
N PRO A 24 11.60 31.40 -25.90
CA PRO A 24 11.80 32.13 -27.15
C PRO A 24 12.10 33.61 -26.85
N GLY A 25 13.25 34.09 -27.32
CA GLY A 25 13.55 35.52 -27.49
C GLY A 25 14.21 36.21 -26.29
N ALA A 26 15.54 36.14 -26.22
CA ALA A 26 16.32 37.04 -25.37
C ALA A 26 16.33 38.46 -25.97
N ARG A 27 15.68 39.42 -25.29
CA ARG A 27 15.99 40.85 -25.45
C ARG A 27 17.02 41.23 -24.38
N ALA A 28 17.98 42.06 -24.77
CA ALA A 28 19.22 42.33 -24.04
C ALA A 28 19.08 43.25 -22.80
N ASP A 29 17.86 43.49 -22.27
CA ASP A 29 17.63 44.54 -21.26
C ASP A 29 16.86 44.09 -20.02
N ASP A 30 16.64 42.77 -19.85
CA ASP A 30 16.06 42.23 -18.63
C ASP A 30 17.20 41.78 -17.71
N GLY A 31 17.30 42.36 -16.52
CA GLY A 31 18.31 42.01 -15.50
C GLY A 31 18.36 40.51 -15.15
N PRO A 32 19.26 40.09 -14.26
CA PRO A 32 19.54 38.66 -14.08
C PRO A 32 18.26 37.90 -13.67
N ARG A 33 17.95 36.84 -14.43
CA ARG A 33 16.75 36.00 -14.27
C ARG A 33 17.08 34.79 -13.39
N GLY A 34 16.15 34.37 -12.55
CA GLY A 34 16.29 33.13 -11.79
C GLY A 34 16.28 31.90 -12.70
N HIS A 35 16.94 30.83 -12.27
CA HIS A 35 16.95 29.54 -12.95
C HIS A 35 15.77 28.68 -12.46
N ALA A 36 14.91 28.24 -13.37
CA ALA A 36 13.85 27.28 -13.06
C ALA A 36 14.32 25.83 -13.20
N ALA A 37 13.96 25.00 -12.22
CA ALA A 37 14.09 23.55 -12.24
C ALA A 37 12.74 22.89 -11.99
N VAL A 38 12.48 21.75 -12.64
CA VAL A 38 11.25 20.98 -12.45
C VAL A 38 11.56 19.76 -11.60
N ARG A 39 10.93 19.67 -10.43
CA ARG A 39 11.07 18.58 -9.49
C ARG A 39 9.78 17.77 -9.45
N LEU A 40 9.81 16.56 -9.99
CA LEU A 40 8.69 15.64 -9.89
C LEU A 40 8.56 15.11 -8.46
N LEU A 41 7.35 15.06 -7.92
CA LEU A 41 7.10 14.64 -6.52
C LEU A 41 6.66 13.18 -6.38
N GLY A 42 6.58 12.44 -7.48
CA GLY A 42 6.32 11.00 -7.50
C GLY A 42 7.40 10.24 -8.26
N ASP A 43 7.27 8.91 -8.31
CA ASP A 43 8.20 8.06 -9.06
C ASP A 43 8.19 8.39 -10.57
N MET A 44 9.34 8.22 -11.23
CA MET A 44 9.51 8.48 -12.66
C MET A 44 8.67 7.55 -13.53
N SER A 45 8.53 6.28 -13.13
CA SER A 45 7.68 5.34 -13.86
C SER A 45 6.20 5.68 -13.73
N THR A 46 5.79 6.35 -12.64
CA THR A 46 4.44 6.93 -12.52
C THR A 46 4.28 8.10 -13.49
N ALA A 47 5.26 9.00 -13.60
CA ALA A 47 5.20 10.12 -14.54
C ALA A 47 4.99 9.65 -15.98
N SER A 48 5.74 8.65 -16.44
CA SER A 48 5.63 8.14 -17.82
C SER A 48 4.28 7.48 -18.13
N LEU A 49 3.56 7.01 -17.10
CA LEU A 49 2.24 6.41 -17.25
C LEU A 49 1.12 7.45 -17.33
N VAL A 50 1.24 8.55 -16.58
CA VAL A 50 0.15 9.52 -16.43
C VAL A 50 0.35 10.81 -17.20
N LEU A 51 1.57 11.10 -17.67
CA LEU A 51 1.91 12.29 -18.44
C LEU A 51 2.10 11.97 -19.93
N ASP A 52 1.46 12.76 -20.80
CA ASP A 52 1.81 12.84 -22.22
C ASP A 52 2.96 13.84 -22.39
N THR A 53 4.13 13.36 -22.81
CA THR A 53 5.37 14.15 -22.78
C THR A 53 5.26 15.48 -23.53
N GLU A 54 4.79 15.48 -24.77
CA GLU A 54 4.72 16.71 -25.58
C GLU A 54 3.63 17.67 -25.07
N PRO A 55 2.36 17.28 -24.89
CA PRO A 55 1.34 18.17 -24.34
C PRO A 55 1.67 18.69 -22.94
N PHE A 56 2.30 17.86 -22.09
CA PHE A 56 2.77 18.29 -20.78
C PHE A 56 3.87 19.35 -20.90
N ALA A 57 4.85 19.16 -21.78
CA ALA A 57 5.93 20.12 -21.99
C ALA A 57 5.40 21.45 -22.54
N GLU A 58 4.45 21.42 -23.49
CA GLU A 58 3.83 22.64 -24.02
C GLU A 58 3.01 23.39 -22.96
N TRP A 59 2.28 22.67 -22.10
CA TRP A 59 1.58 23.27 -20.97
C TRP A 59 2.53 23.86 -19.92
N LEU A 60 3.67 23.21 -19.67
CA LEU A 60 4.60 23.60 -18.61
C LEU A 60 5.40 24.87 -18.94
N LYS A 61 5.78 25.07 -20.22
CA LYS A 61 6.55 26.23 -20.70
C LYS A 61 6.00 27.59 -20.22
N PRO A 62 4.72 27.95 -20.45
CA PRO A 62 4.20 29.24 -20.01
C PRO A 62 4.17 29.39 -18.48
N VAL A 63 3.98 28.29 -17.73
CA VAL A 63 3.99 28.32 -16.26
C VAL A 63 5.40 28.61 -15.73
N ILE A 64 6.42 27.95 -16.31
CA ILE A 64 7.83 28.22 -16.00
C ILE A 64 8.16 29.69 -16.31
N ALA A 65 7.81 30.16 -17.51
CA ALA A 65 8.10 31.54 -17.93
C ALA A 65 7.44 32.56 -17.00
N ALA A 66 6.20 32.30 -16.55
CA ALA A 66 5.52 33.15 -15.58
C ALA A 66 6.19 33.15 -14.20
N ALA A 67 6.67 31.99 -13.72
CA ALA A 67 7.39 31.91 -12.47
C ALA A 67 8.75 32.63 -12.53
N GLU A 68 9.52 32.45 -13.61
CA GLU A 68 10.81 33.13 -13.82
C GLU A 68 10.67 34.65 -13.91
N ALA A 69 9.65 35.14 -14.64
CA ALA A 69 9.38 36.58 -14.76
C ALA A 69 9.05 37.24 -13.41
N ARG A 70 8.59 36.46 -12.42
CA ARG A 70 8.29 36.91 -11.06
C ARG A 70 9.42 36.61 -10.07
N PHE A 71 10.61 36.31 -10.56
CA PHE A 71 11.83 36.20 -9.78
C PHE A 71 12.82 37.35 -10.07
N PRO A 72 12.47 38.63 -9.88
CA PRO A 72 13.46 39.69 -10.04
C PRO A 72 14.45 39.66 -8.87
N LEU A 73 15.72 39.38 -9.16
CA LEU A 73 16.82 39.38 -8.18
C LEU A 73 16.96 40.70 -7.41
N ALA A 74 16.50 41.81 -8.00
CA ALA A 74 16.47 43.14 -7.39
C ALA A 74 15.66 43.24 -6.07
N LYS A 75 14.85 42.24 -5.71
CA LYS A 75 14.06 42.20 -4.47
C LYS A 75 14.61 41.26 -3.38
N GLY A 76 15.82 40.70 -3.55
CA GLY A 76 16.42 39.80 -2.55
C GLY A 76 15.70 38.46 -2.39
N ARG A 77 14.92 38.04 -3.40
CA ARG A 77 14.19 36.76 -3.40
C ARG A 77 15.16 35.61 -3.64
N LYS A 78 15.18 34.66 -2.69
CA LYS A 78 16.07 33.49 -2.69
C LYS A 78 15.44 32.27 -3.36
N ALA A 79 14.13 32.12 -3.22
CA ALA A 79 13.38 31.01 -3.82
C ALA A 79 11.93 31.40 -4.13
N LEU A 80 11.40 30.86 -5.22
CA LEU A 80 9.98 30.84 -5.57
C LEU A 80 9.64 29.41 -6.00
N VAL A 81 8.60 28.83 -5.43
CA VAL A 81 8.18 27.45 -5.69
C VAL A 81 6.71 27.44 -6.06
N VAL A 82 6.42 26.86 -7.21
CA VAL A 82 5.06 26.58 -7.68
C VAL A 82 4.86 25.07 -7.56
N GLN A 83 4.13 24.64 -6.54
CA GLN A 83 3.69 23.26 -6.44
C GLN A 83 2.41 23.08 -7.25
N VAL A 84 2.45 22.14 -8.20
CA VAL A 84 1.33 21.83 -9.08
C VAL A 84 0.86 20.41 -8.78
N THR A 85 -0.44 20.24 -8.57
CA THR A 85 -1.12 18.94 -8.61
C THR A 85 -1.95 18.87 -9.87
N LEU A 86 -1.45 18.16 -10.88
CA LEU A 86 -2.19 17.85 -12.09
C LEU A 86 -3.22 16.76 -11.78
N ARG A 87 -4.44 16.93 -12.27
CA ARG A 87 -5.56 16.01 -12.02
C ARG A 87 -6.02 15.37 -13.32
N HIS A 88 -6.58 14.17 -13.21
CA HIS A 88 -7.22 13.50 -14.34
C HIS A 88 -8.68 13.97 -14.52
N ASP A 89 -9.34 14.35 -13.42
CA ASP A 89 -10.77 14.63 -13.35
C ASP A 89 -11.12 16.14 -13.25
N GLY A 90 -10.13 17.02 -13.21
CA GLY A 90 -10.35 18.44 -12.96
C GLY A 90 -9.19 19.34 -13.37
N PRO A 91 -9.29 20.65 -13.09
CA PRO A 91 -8.18 21.58 -13.31
C PRO A 91 -7.01 21.28 -12.37
N ALA A 92 -5.81 21.68 -12.77
CA ALA A 92 -4.64 21.61 -11.91
C ALA A 92 -4.83 22.49 -10.66
N VAL A 93 -4.33 22.02 -9.52
CA VAL A 93 -4.30 22.80 -8.27
C VAL A 93 -2.91 23.36 -8.08
N LEU A 94 -2.80 24.67 -7.84
CA LEU A 94 -1.54 25.37 -7.64
C LEU A 94 -1.41 25.86 -6.21
N GLU A 95 -0.20 25.73 -5.67
CA GLU A 95 0.19 26.32 -4.40
C GLU A 95 1.55 27.00 -4.59
N ILE A 96 1.62 28.28 -4.25
CA ILE A 96 2.79 29.11 -4.54
C ILE A 96 3.37 29.63 -3.23
N ALA A 97 4.67 29.44 -3.05
CA ALA A 97 5.41 29.95 -1.91
C ALA A 97 6.77 30.47 -2.30
N GLY A 98 7.39 31.26 -1.42
CA GLY A 98 8.69 31.84 -1.68
C GLY A 98 9.38 32.35 -0.44
N ASN A 99 10.64 32.74 -0.62
CA ASN A 99 11.43 33.44 0.38
C ASN A 99 12.03 34.72 -0.26
N PRO A 100 11.51 35.92 0.06
CA PRO A 100 10.31 36.19 0.86
C PRO A 100 9.03 35.78 0.12
N ALA A 101 7.89 35.81 0.82
CA ALA A 101 6.59 35.40 0.29
C ALA A 101 6.24 36.09 -1.06
N PRO A 102 5.60 35.36 -2.00
CA PRO A 102 5.13 35.94 -3.25
C PRO A 102 4.03 36.97 -2.98
N SER A 103 4.00 38.05 -3.77
CA SER A 103 2.91 39.03 -3.70
C SER A 103 1.62 38.45 -4.30
N GLY A 104 0.46 39.02 -3.96
CA GLY A 104 -0.81 38.60 -4.56
C GLY A 104 -0.87 38.78 -6.08
N GLU A 105 -0.09 39.72 -6.63
CA GLU A 105 0.05 39.90 -8.08
C GLU A 105 0.90 38.79 -8.71
N ASP A 106 2.00 38.40 -8.05
CA ASP A 106 2.85 37.29 -8.49
C ASP A 106 2.01 35.99 -8.57
N VAL A 107 1.23 35.72 -7.52
CA VAL A 107 0.35 34.54 -7.45
C VAL A 107 -0.66 34.53 -8.60
N LYS A 108 -1.40 35.62 -8.80
CA LYS A 108 -2.41 35.72 -9.86
C LYS A 108 -1.82 35.55 -11.27
N ALA A 109 -0.62 36.08 -11.51
CA ALA A 109 0.03 35.96 -12.81
C ALA A 109 0.43 34.51 -13.14
N ILE A 110 0.96 33.78 -12.16
CA ILE A 110 1.34 32.38 -12.31
C ILE A 110 0.10 31.50 -12.47
N GLU A 111 -0.95 31.74 -11.68
CA GLU A 111 -2.23 31.05 -11.81
C GLU A 111 -2.86 31.27 -13.18
N ALA A 112 -2.82 32.50 -13.71
CA ALA A 112 -3.30 32.81 -15.05
C ALA A 112 -2.55 32.02 -16.13
N ALA A 113 -1.22 31.89 -16.02
CA ALA A 113 -0.43 31.11 -16.97
C ALA A 113 -0.78 29.62 -16.92
N ALA A 114 -0.97 29.05 -15.72
CA ALA A 114 -1.32 27.65 -15.54
C ALA A 114 -2.77 27.30 -15.94
N THR A 115 -3.65 28.29 -15.98
CA THR A 115 -5.08 28.14 -16.35
C THR A 115 -5.38 28.55 -17.79
N GLN A 116 -4.45 29.22 -18.47
CA GLN A 116 -4.59 29.60 -19.89
C GLN A 116 -4.81 28.38 -20.80
N THR A 117 -4.14 27.28 -20.49
CA THR A 117 -4.38 25.98 -21.13
C THR A 117 -4.60 24.92 -20.05
N SER A 118 -5.57 24.03 -20.28
CA SER A 118 -5.83 22.93 -19.35
C SER A 118 -5.03 21.71 -19.79
N TYR A 119 -4.22 21.19 -18.87
CA TYR A 119 -3.61 19.88 -19.00
C TYR A 119 -4.20 18.92 -17.96
N ARG A 120 -4.53 17.70 -18.39
CA ARG A 120 -5.05 16.64 -17.53
C ARG A 120 -4.17 15.41 -17.65
N THR A 121 -3.98 14.71 -16.55
CA THR A 121 -3.30 13.42 -16.54
C THR A 121 -4.20 12.31 -17.08
N LYS A 122 -3.62 11.20 -17.54
CA LYS A 122 -4.37 10.10 -18.17
C LYS A 122 -5.21 9.27 -17.19
N ALA A 123 -4.67 9.01 -16.00
CA ALA A 123 -5.20 7.95 -15.13
C ALA A 123 -5.28 8.33 -13.66
N ALA A 124 -4.29 9.05 -13.12
CA ALA A 124 -4.24 9.46 -11.72
C ALA A 124 -3.59 10.83 -11.59
N SER A 125 -3.76 11.49 -10.44
CA SER A 125 -3.14 12.78 -10.18
C SER A 125 -1.62 12.67 -10.13
N TYR A 126 -0.93 13.72 -10.57
CA TYR A 126 0.54 13.78 -10.51
C TYR A 126 1.00 15.14 -10.01
N SER A 127 1.96 15.12 -9.07
CA SER A 127 2.45 16.33 -8.42
C SER A 127 3.88 16.64 -8.82
N LEU A 128 4.17 17.93 -9.00
CA LEU A 128 5.50 18.44 -9.30
C LEU A 128 5.70 19.82 -8.67
N ARG A 129 6.95 20.26 -8.59
CA ARG A 129 7.34 21.61 -8.21
C ARG A 129 8.13 22.24 -9.34
N ILE A 130 7.78 23.48 -9.66
CA ILE A 130 8.64 24.38 -10.43
C ILE A 130 9.37 25.22 -9.40
N VAL A 131 10.69 25.07 -9.35
CA VAL A 131 11.56 25.70 -8.35
C VAL A 131 12.42 26.74 -9.06
N VAL A 132 12.25 28.01 -8.72
CA VAL A 132 13.05 29.12 -9.26
C VAL A 132 13.99 29.65 -8.18
N LYS A 133 15.29 29.67 -8.48
CA LYS A 133 16.37 30.13 -7.59
C LYS A 133 17.34 31.07 -8.31
N GLU A 134 18.14 31.83 -7.56
CA GLU A 134 19.17 32.71 -8.11
C GLU A 134 20.28 31.96 -8.84
N LYS A 135 20.65 30.78 -8.34
CA LYS A 135 21.70 29.92 -8.92
C LYS A 135 21.12 28.56 -9.25
N GLU A 136 21.66 27.97 -10.30
CA GLU A 136 21.46 26.56 -10.58
C GLU A 136 21.99 25.72 -9.40
N GLY A 137 21.25 24.69 -9.00
CA GLY A 137 21.53 23.90 -7.81
C GLY A 137 20.43 22.89 -7.53
N ASP A 138 20.58 22.13 -6.44
CA ASP A 138 19.60 21.13 -6.04
C ASP A 138 18.23 21.79 -5.79
N PRO A 139 17.14 21.41 -6.50
CA PRO A 139 15.82 21.97 -6.28
C PRO A 139 15.28 21.70 -4.87
N ASP A 140 15.79 20.68 -4.17
CA ASP A 140 15.38 20.33 -2.82
C ASP A 140 16.08 21.19 -1.74
N ASP A 141 17.19 21.89 -2.07
CA ASP A 141 17.91 22.82 -1.17
C ASP A 141 17.21 24.18 -1.05
N LEU A 142 16.04 24.22 -0.40
CA LEU A 142 15.19 25.41 -0.30
C LEU A 142 15.34 26.11 1.06
N PRO A 143 15.42 27.46 1.10
CA PRO A 143 15.23 28.18 2.35
C PRO A 143 13.79 27.98 2.85
N PRO A 144 13.50 28.26 4.14
CA PRO A 144 12.13 28.24 4.66
C PRO A 144 11.20 29.05 3.77
N LEU A 145 10.15 28.42 3.28
CA LEU A 145 9.19 29.04 2.36
C LEU A 145 8.02 29.63 3.13
N THR A 146 7.49 30.74 2.63
CA THR A 146 6.27 31.36 3.12
C THR A 146 5.26 31.48 1.97
N PRO A 147 4.07 30.85 2.08
CA PRO A 147 3.66 29.89 3.13
C PRO A 147 4.46 28.57 3.09
N GLU A 148 4.40 27.77 4.16
CA GLU A 148 4.97 26.42 4.18
C GLU A 148 4.29 25.54 3.11
N LEU A 149 5.07 24.87 2.25
CA LEU A 149 4.54 23.94 1.24
C LEU A 149 4.67 22.49 1.69
N ARG A 150 3.53 21.85 1.92
CA ARG A 150 3.42 20.40 2.08
C ARG A 150 2.98 19.78 0.77
N THR A 151 3.47 18.60 0.43
CA THR A 151 3.00 17.84 -0.72
C THR A 151 1.55 17.35 -0.50
N PRO A 152 0.79 17.03 -1.56
CA PRO A 152 -0.53 16.43 -1.41
C PRO A 152 -0.53 15.14 -0.60
N ARG A 153 0.53 14.34 -0.70
CA ARG A 153 0.71 13.10 0.07
C ARG A 153 0.91 13.35 1.56
N GLU A 154 1.78 14.28 1.93
CA GLU A 154 1.99 14.67 3.33
C GLU A 154 0.71 15.22 3.96
N ARG A 155 -0.06 16.01 3.19
CA ARG A 155 -1.36 16.50 3.65
C ARG A 155 -2.37 15.37 3.84
N LEU A 156 -2.46 14.44 2.90
CA LEU A 156 -3.37 13.30 3.02
C LEU A 156 -3.01 12.42 4.21
N LEU A 157 -1.72 12.11 4.39
CA LEU A 157 -1.22 11.34 5.52
C LEU A 157 -1.56 12.01 6.86
N LYS A 158 -1.32 13.32 6.97
CA LYS A 158 -1.69 14.10 8.16
C LYS A 158 -3.20 14.07 8.40
N ARG A 159 -4.01 14.31 7.36
CA ARG A 159 -5.48 14.28 7.48
C ARG A 159 -5.98 12.93 7.94
N VAL A 160 -5.45 11.83 7.41
CA VAL A 160 -5.79 10.47 7.84
C VAL A 160 -5.44 10.24 9.32
N ALA A 161 -4.27 10.71 9.76
CA ALA A 161 -3.83 10.55 11.14
C ALA A 161 -4.71 11.33 12.14
N GLU A 162 -5.22 12.50 11.74
CA GLU A 162 -5.93 13.43 12.63
C GLU A 162 -7.46 13.34 12.53
N ALA A 163 -8.01 12.78 11.44
CA ALA A 163 -9.43 12.72 11.20
C ALA A 163 -10.16 11.74 12.16
N PRO A 164 -11.46 11.96 12.43
CA PRO A 164 -12.31 10.95 13.05
C PRO A 164 -12.26 9.62 12.26
N THR A 165 -12.37 8.48 12.94
CA THR A 165 -12.19 7.14 12.34
C THR A 165 -13.02 6.95 11.07
N ARG A 166 -14.31 7.31 11.06
CA ARG A 166 -15.16 7.19 9.88
C ARG A 166 -14.65 8.02 8.69
N GLU A 167 -14.20 9.24 8.95
CA GLU A 167 -13.62 10.12 7.90
C GLU A 167 -12.26 9.60 7.44
N GLY A 168 -11.38 9.18 8.36
CA GLY A 168 -10.09 8.57 8.03
C GLY A 168 -10.24 7.35 7.12
N LEU A 169 -11.19 6.46 7.43
CA LEU A 169 -11.52 5.29 6.60
C LEU A 169 -11.98 5.70 5.19
N GLN A 170 -12.86 6.71 5.10
CA GLN A 170 -13.33 7.23 3.82
C GLN A 170 -12.21 7.85 2.99
N LEU A 171 -11.23 8.50 3.61
CA LEU A 171 -10.06 9.05 2.92
C LEU A 171 -9.19 7.93 2.33
N LEU A 172 -8.96 6.84 3.06
CA LEU A 172 -8.25 5.65 2.57
C LEU A 172 -8.98 5.03 1.37
N GLN A 173 -10.30 4.84 1.50
CA GLN A 173 -11.13 4.27 0.44
C GLN A 173 -11.10 5.12 -0.83
N ARG A 174 -11.25 6.44 -0.69
CA ARG A 174 -11.19 7.38 -1.83
C ARG A 174 -9.82 7.38 -2.48
N TRP A 175 -8.73 7.45 -1.71
CA TRP A 175 -7.39 7.38 -2.28
C TRP A 175 -7.17 6.08 -3.08
N ALA A 176 -7.66 4.94 -2.56
CA ALA A 176 -7.54 3.68 -3.26
C ALA A 176 -8.33 3.66 -4.60
N ILE A 177 -9.55 4.20 -4.60
CA ILE A 177 -10.46 4.21 -5.76
C ILE A 177 -10.05 5.25 -6.80
N ASP A 178 -9.71 6.45 -6.36
CA ASP A 178 -9.52 7.62 -7.21
C ASP A 178 -8.08 7.77 -7.70
N GLU A 179 -7.10 7.23 -6.97
CA GLU A 179 -5.67 7.43 -7.28
C GLU A 179 -4.92 6.10 -7.49
N ALA A 180 -4.97 5.19 -6.52
CA ALA A 180 -4.13 3.99 -6.55
C ALA A 180 -4.54 2.98 -7.63
N LEU A 181 -5.81 2.55 -7.65
CA LEU A 181 -6.30 1.56 -8.61
C LEU A 181 -6.26 2.04 -10.07
N PRO A 182 -6.62 3.30 -10.41
CA PRO A 182 -6.46 3.81 -11.76
C PRO A 182 -5.00 3.80 -12.24
N LEU A 183 -4.06 4.18 -11.38
CA LEU A 183 -2.63 4.13 -11.69
C LEU A 183 -2.15 2.70 -11.94
N LEU A 184 -2.51 1.76 -11.07
CA LEU A 184 -2.15 0.34 -11.22
C LEU A 184 -2.79 -0.29 -12.46
N ALA A 185 -4.04 0.05 -12.77
CA ALA A 185 -4.71 -0.38 -14.00
C ALA A 185 -4.02 0.16 -15.25
N ALA A 186 -3.60 1.44 -15.24
CA ALA A 186 -2.85 2.04 -16.34
C ALA A 186 -1.49 1.37 -16.53
N ALA A 187 -0.75 1.12 -15.44
CA ALA A 187 0.51 0.38 -15.47
C ALA A 187 0.33 -1.02 -16.09
N ALA A 188 -0.69 -1.75 -15.65
CA ALA A 188 -0.99 -3.09 -16.13
C ALA A 188 -1.42 -3.12 -17.61
N ASN A 189 -2.27 -2.17 -18.04
CA ASN A 189 -2.67 -2.04 -19.45
C ASN A 189 -1.51 -1.65 -20.38
N GLY A 190 -0.55 -0.88 -19.85
CA GLY A 190 0.65 -0.43 -20.56
C GLY A 190 1.70 -1.53 -20.76
N ALA A 191 1.57 -2.68 -20.10
CA ALA A 191 2.51 -3.78 -20.22
C ALA A 191 2.65 -4.30 -21.67
N ASP A 192 3.83 -4.82 -22.01
CA ASP A 192 4.10 -5.42 -23.32
C ASP A 192 3.06 -6.52 -23.65
N ARG A 193 2.67 -6.63 -24.92
CA ARG A 193 1.69 -7.62 -25.41
C ARG A 193 2.09 -9.07 -25.09
N LYS A 194 3.38 -9.35 -24.90
CA LYS A 194 3.87 -10.68 -24.49
C LYS A 194 3.52 -11.06 -23.05
N PHE A 195 3.03 -10.12 -22.23
CA PHE A 195 2.57 -10.33 -20.85
C PHE A 195 1.04 -10.20 -20.75
N PRO A 196 0.29 -11.16 -21.31
CA PRO A 196 -1.17 -11.06 -21.40
C PRO A 196 -1.87 -11.10 -20.04
N GLY A 197 -1.35 -11.82 -19.04
CA GLY A 197 -1.93 -11.85 -17.70
C GLY A 197 -1.92 -10.47 -17.05
N VAL A 198 -0.81 -9.75 -17.15
CA VAL A 198 -0.70 -8.36 -16.67
C VAL A 198 -1.72 -7.46 -17.38
N ARG A 199 -1.84 -7.57 -18.70
CA ARG A 199 -2.79 -6.76 -19.47
C ARG A 199 -4.25 -7.09 -19.17
N TYR A 200 -4.60 -8.37 -19.00
CA TYR A 200 -5.95 -8.79 -18.66
C TYR A 200 -6.36 -8.33 -17.26
N LEU A 201 -5.43 -8.39 -16.29
CA LEU A 201 -5.64 -7.78 -14.98
C LEU A 201 -5.93 -6.27 -15.11
N GLY A 202 -5.13 -5.54 -15.90
CA GLY A 202 -5.36 -4.12 -16.17
C GLY A 202 -6.73 -3.82 -16.77
N GLY A 203 -7.16 -4.61 -17.76
CA GLY A 203 -8.47 -4.47 -18.39
C GLY A 203 -9.63 -4.77 -17.43
N ALA A 204 -9.49 -5.80 -16.59
CA ALA A 204 -10.47 -6.14 -15.57
C ALA A 204 -10.61 -5.02 -14.53
N LEU A 205 -9.50 -4.43 -14.08
CA LEU A 205 -9.49 -3.29 -13.16
C LEU A 205 -10.14 -2.06 -13.81
N SER A 206 -9.76 -1.69 -15.03
CA SER A 206 -10.37 -0.56 -15.74
C SER A 206 -11.87 -0.72 -15.91
N LYS A 207 -12.34 -1.94 -16.20
CA LYS A 207 -13.78 -2.23 -16.31
C LYS A 207 -14.49 -2.08 -14.96
N ALA A 208 -13.89 -2.54 -13.87
CA ALA A 208 -14.47 -2.40 -12.53
C ALA A 208 -14.51 -0.92 -12.07
N LEU A 209 -13.47 -0.15 -12.41
CA LEU A 209 -13.36 1.28 -12.07
C LEU A 209 -14.29 2.19 -12.90
N ALA A 210 -14.94 1.67 -13.96
CA ALA A 210 -15.94 2.43 -14.70
C ALA A 210 -17.19 2.74 -13.84
N ASP A 211 -17.47 1.92 -12.83
CA ASP A 211 -18.58 2.13 -11.89
C ASP A 211 -18.23 1.55 -10.50
N PRO A 212 -17.34 2.20 -9.74
CA PRO A 212 -16.85 1.68 -8.46
C PRO A 212 -17.97 1.58 -7.40
N LYS A 213 -19.11 2.26 -7.61
CA LYS A 213 -20.29 2.17 -6.72
C LYS A 213 -20.94 0.80 -6.73
N LYS A 214 -20.71 -0.03 -7.75
CA LYS A 214 -21.13 -1.45 -7.77
C LYS A 214 -20.31 -2.34 -6.84
N GLY A 215 -19.29 -1.78 -6.18
CA GLY A 215 -18.37 -2.50 -5.32
C GLY A 215 -17.20 -3.10 -6.11
N LEU A 216 -16.02 -3.06 -5.50
CA LEU A 216 -14.80 -3.63 -6.05
C LEU A 216 -14.56 -4.98 -5.39
N ASP A 217 -15.03 -6.06 -6.02
CA ASP A 217 -14.94 -7.41 -5.47
C ASP A 217 -13.49 -7.91 -5.46
N VAL A 218 -12.88 -7.96 -4.27
CA VAL A 218 -11.48 -8.34 -4.06
C VAL A 218 -11.22 -9.77 -4.56
N GLU A 219 -12.13 -10.71 -4.30
CA GLU A 219 -11.94 -12.10 -4.71
C GLU A 219 -11.97 -12.23 -6.24
N LYS A 220 -12.94 -11.59 -6.90
CA LYS A 220 -13.08 -11.67 -8.37
C LYS A 220 -11.99 -10.92 -9.12
N LEU A 221 -11.43 -9.85 -8.55
CA LEU A 221 -10.41 -9.03 -9.21
C LEU A 221 -8.99 -9.47 -8.88
N ALA A 222 -8.76 -10.09 -7.72
CA ALA A 222 -7.45 -10.54 -7.27
C ALA A 222 -7.42 -12.04 -6.89
N THR A 223 -7.83 -12.40 -5.67
CA THR A 223 -7.41 -13.67 -5.07
C THR A 223 -7.95 -14.92 -5.76
N ARG A 224 -9.12 -14.85 -6.40
CA ARG A 224 -9.73 -15.93 -7.19
C ARG A 224 -9.69 -15.66 -8.69
N ASN A 225 -8.95 -14.63 -9.10
CA ASN A 225 -8.77 -14.25 -10.49
C ASN A 225 -7.54 -14.96 -11.09
N PRO A 226 -7.69 -15.84 -12.09
CA PRO A 226 -6.55 -16.47 -12.73
C PRO A 226 -5.61 -15.46 -13.42
N ASP A 227 -6.14 -14.34 -13.92
CA ASP A 227 -5.31 -13.31 -14.56
C ASP A 227 -4.46 -12.54 -13.55
N PHE A 228 -4.94 -12.38 -12.32
CA PHE A 228 -4.14 -11.80 -11.23
C PHE A 228 -2.92 -12.67 -10.93
N TRP A 229 -3.12 -13.97 -10.75
CA TRP A 229 -2.01 -14.90 -10.49
C TRP A 229 -1.10 -15.04 -11.69
N ARG A 230 -1.65 -15.08 -12.91
CA ARG A 230 -0.84 -15.04 -14.13
C ARG A 230 0.00 -13.77 -14.21
N ALA A 231 -0.56 -12.62 -13.85
CA ALA A 231 0.19 -11.37 -13.77
C ALA A 231 1.32 -11.45 -12.74
N THR A 232 1.08 -12.02 -11.55
CA THR A 232 2.11 -12.29 -10.53
C THR A 232 3.28 -13.13 -11.07
N LEU A 233 2.99 -14.09 -11.96
CA LEU A 233 3.98 -14.96 -12.61
C LEU A 233 4.77 -14.23 -13.72
N GLU A 234 4.11 -13.33 -14.44
CA GLU A 234 4.68 -12.59 -15.58
C GLU A 234 5.51 -11.37 -15.17
N MET A 235 5.33 -10.87 -13.95
CA MET A 235 6.05 -9.71 -13.43
C MET A 235 7.53 -9.99 -13.22
N GLU A 236 8.35 -8.95 -13.46
CA GLU A 236 9.75 -8.96 -13.09
C GLU A 236 9.91 -9.06 -11.57
N ARG A 237 10.97 -9.76 -11.14
CA ARG A 237 11.29 -9.92 -9.72
C ARG A 237 11.35 -8.55 -9.02
N GLY A 238 10.62 -8.45 -7.92
CA GLY A 238 10.56 -7.25 -7.10
C GLY A 238 9.59 -6.18 -7.60
N ASN A 239 8.89 -6.37 -8.73
CA ASN A 239 7.76 -5.51 -9.08
C ASN A 239 6.51 -5.92 -8.29
N PRO A 240 5.98 -5.09 -7.38
CA PRO A 240 4.88 -5.47 -6.52
C PRO A 240 3.50 -5.09 -7.11
N LEU A 241 3.33 -5.01 -8.43
CA LEU A 241 2.05 -4.57 -9.03
C LEU A 241 0.87 -5.43 -8.57
N ALA A 242 0.99 -6.76 -8.54
CA ALA A 242 -0.07 -7.64 -8.07
C ALA A 242 -0.42 -7.40 -6.57
N PRO A 243 0.52 -7.47 -5.61
CA PRO A 243 0.18 -7.17 -4.21
C PRO A 243 -0.26 -5.72 -3.98
N ALA A 244 0.20 -4.75 -4.77
CA ALA A 244 -0.29 -3.37 -4.72
C ALA A 244 -1.76 -3.26 -5.18
N VAL A 245 -2.17 -4.03 -6.18
CA VAL A 245 -3.57 -4.14 -6.61
C VAL A 245 -4.42 -4.73 -5.49
N GLU A 246 -4.00 -5.85 -4.90
CA GLU A 246 -4.74 -6.49 -3.81
C GLU A 246 -4.88 -5.57 -2.59
N MET A 247 -3.78 -4.95 -2.15
CA MET A 247 -3.78 -3.96 -1.07
C MET A 247 -4.77 -2.81 -1.37
N SER A 248 -4.75 -2.27 -2.58
CA SER A 248 -5.61 -1.14 -2.96
C SER A 248 -7.09 -1.55 -3.01
N LEU A 249 -7.39 -2.76 -3.52
CA LEU A 249 -8.75 -3.32 -3.48
C LEU A 249 -9.23 -3.53 -2.04
N LEU A 250 -8.37 -4.02 -1.14
CA LEU A 250 -8.68 -4.17 0.28
C LEU A 250 -8.97 -2.82 0.95
N LEU A 251 -8.16 -1.79 0.69
CA LEU A 251 -8.39 -0.44 1.19
C LEU A 251 -9.69 0.17 0.67
N ALA A 252 -9.99 0.02 -0.62
CA ALA A 252 -11.25 0.46 -1.20
C ALA A 252 -12.47 -0.20 -0.52
N ASN A 253 -12.31 -1.41 0.00
CA ASN A 253 -13.31 -2.14 0.76
C ASN A 253 -13.23 -1.93 2.28
N GLY A 254 -12.38 -1.02 2.76
CA GLY A 254 -12.21 -0.77 4.19
C GLY A 254 -11.60 -1.94 4.99
N ARG A 255 -10.92 -2.89 4.34
CA ARG A 255 -10.19 -4.00 5.00
C ARG A 255 -8.77 -3.55 5.36
N VAL A 256 -8.65 -2.51 6.18
CA VAL A 256 -7.39 -1.77 6.38
C VAL A 256 -6.30 -2.63 7.03
N GLN A 257 -6.63 -3.43 8.04
CA GLN A 257 -5.66 -4.31 8.71
C GLN A 257 -5.08 -5.35 7.76
N TRP A 258 -5.90 -5.95 6.90
CA TRP A 258 -5.41 -6.92 5.91
C TRP A 258 -4.59 -6.26 4.80
N ALA A 259 -5.03 -5.09 4.32
CA ALA A 259 -4.28 -4.29 3.35
C ALA A 259 -2.87 -3.94 3.87
N GLN A 260 -2.78 -3.51 5.14
CA GLN A 260 -1.52 -3.20 5.81
C GLN A 260 -0.61 -4.44 5.88
N GLN A 261 -1.16 -5.60 6.21
CA GLN A 261 -0.39 -6.84 6.29
C GLN A 261 0.15 -7.27 4.92
N ILE A 262 -0.69 -7.21 3.87
CA ILE A 262 -0.27 -7.47 2.48
C ILE A 262 0.87 -6.54 2.08
N ALA A 263 0.73 -5.24 2.34
CA ALA A 263 1.76 -4.26 2.01
C ALA A 263 3.07 -4.48 2.78
N THR A 264 2.97 -4.85 4.07
CA THR A 264 4.13 -5.13 4.92
C THR A 264 4.92 -6.32 4.38
N MET A 265 4.23 -7.42 4.07
CA MET A 265 4.90 -8.63 3.61
C MET A 265 5.43 -8.50 2.19
N ALA A 266 4.65 -7.93 1.27
CA ALA A 266 5.08 -7.70 -0.11
C ALA A 266 6.24 -6.68 -0.19
N GLY A 267 6.26 -5.69 0.70
CA GLY A 267 7.30 -4.66 0.76
C GLY A 267 8.71 -5.20 1.03
N ILE A 268 8.83 -6.38 1.65
CA ILE A 268 10.13 -7.05 1.89
C ILE A 268 10.85 -7.38 0.58
N PHE A 269 10.09 -7.67 -0.48
CA PHE A 269 10.61 -8.09 -1.77
C PHE A 269 10.58 -6.99 -2.83
N ALA A 270 9.93 -5.86 -2.54
CA ALA A 270 9.68 -4.81 -3.52
C ALA A 270 10.96 -4.05 -3.89
N GLY A 271 11.29 -4.04 -5.18
CA GLY A 271 12.27 -3.13 -5.78
C GLY A 271 11.63 -1.78 -6.16
N PRO A 272 12.39 -0.79 -6.66
CA PRO A 272 11.84 0.52 -7.05
C PRO A 272 10.90 0.42 -8.26
N SER A 273 9.66 0.92 -8.13
CA SER A 273 8.69 1.08 -9.22
C SER A 273 7.53 1.97 -8.78
N GLY A 274 6.71 2.43 -9.73
CA GLY A 274 5.47 3.15 -9.42
C GLY A 274 4.48 2.29 -8.62
N ALA A 275 4.45 0.97 -8.82
CA ALA A 275 3.66 0.06 -7.99
C ALA A 275 4.20 -0.02 -6.55
N SER A 276 5.53 0.06 -6.37
CA SER A 276 6.17 0.08 -5.05
C SER A 276 5.89 1.38 -4.31
N ASP A 277 5.83 2.50 -5.04
CA ASP A 277 5.41 3.80 -4.51
C ASP A 277 3.94 3.78 -4.04
N VAL A 278 3.04 3.17 -4.81
CA VAL A 278 1.64 2.93 -4.38
C VAL A 278 1.58 2.01 -3.17
N LEU A 279 2.32 0.89 -3.17
CA LEU A 279 2.37 -0.08 -2.08
C LEU A 279 2.82 0.59 -0.77
N GLY A 280 3.94 1.32 -0.83
CA GLY A 280 4.53 2.00 0.32
C GLY A 280 3.66 3.13 0.86
N PHE A 281 3.11 3.97 -0.02
CA PHE A 281 2.23 5.05 0.43
C PHE A 281 0.90 4.54 0.97
N GLY A 282 0.31 3.51 0.35
CA GLY A 282 -0.90 2.86 0.87
C GLY A 282 -0.67 2.24 2.26
N LYS A 283 0.49 1.61 2.48
CA LYS A 283 0.91 1.15 3.80
C LYS A 283 0.99 2.30 4.80
N ALA A 284 1.64 3.41 4.44
CA ALA A 284 1.76 4.56 5.34
C ALA A 284 0.40 5.15 5.74
N LEU A 285 -0.56 5.22 4.80
CA LEU A 285 -1.94 5.63 5.11
C LEU A 285 -2.64 4.65 6.04
N ALA A 286 -2.50 3.34 5.79
CA ALA A 286 -3.04 2.31 6.66
C ALA A 286 -2.44 2.37 8.07
N ASP A 287 -1.12 2.55 8.20
CA ASP A 287 -0.43 2.70 9.48
C ASP A 287 -0.94 3.93 10.25
N ALA A 288 -1.06 5.08 9.59
CA ALA A 288 -1.56 6.31 10.21
C ALA A 288 -3.01 6.16 10.71
N TYR A 289 -3.87 5.54 9.90
CA TYR A 289 -5.24 5.23 10.28
C TYR A 289 -5.30 4.28 11.49
N LEU A 290 -4.55 3.18 11.45
CA LEU A 290 -4.55 2.16 12.50
C LEU A 290 -3.95 2.71 13.80
N ALA A 291 -2.94 3.59 13.76
CA ALA A 291 -2.43 4.25 14.95
C ALA A 291 -3.51 5.09 15.67
N SER A 292 -4.28 5.87 14.91
CA SER A 292 -5.40 6.66 15.46
C SER A 292 -6.52 5.76 16.03
N LEU A 293 -6.89 4.70 15.29
CA LEU A 293 -7.88 3.71 15.72
C LEU A 293 -7.44 2.98 17.00
N ASN A 294 -6.19 2.53 17.06
CA ASN A 294 -5.63 1.83 18.21
C ASN A 294 -5.65 2.73 19.45
N GLY A 295 -5.34 4.02 19.32
CA GLY A 295 -5.46 4.97 20.43
C GLY A 295 -6.89 5.11 20.98
N ARG A 296 -7.94 4.91 20.16
CA ARG A 296 -9.34 4.83 20.65
C ARG A 296 -9.60 3.52 21.39
N ILE A 297 -9.08 2.40 20.88
CA ILE A 297 -9.24 1.07 21.49
C ILE A 297 -8.56 1.05 22.87
N GLU A 298 -7.34 1.57 22.98
CA GLU A 298 -6.59 1.67 24.24
C GLU A 298 -7.34 2.47 25.30
N LYS A 299 -8.05 3.54 24.93
CA LYS A 299 -8.94 4.27 25.85
C LYS A 299 -10.09 3.40 26.35
N GLY A 300 -10.68 2.58 25.46
CA GLY A 300 -11.72 1.61 25.83
C GLY A 300 -11.18 0.55 26.80
N ILE A 301 -9.97 0.04 26.56
CA ILE A 301 -9.27 -0.90 27.44
C ILE A 301 -9.01 -0.25 28.81
N ALA A 302 -8.55 1.00 28.86
CA ALA A 302 -8.33 1.71 30.13
C ALA A 302 -9.61 1.88 30.96
N LEU A 303 -10.76 2.11 30.31
CA LEU A 303 -12.07 2.13 30.98
C LEU A 303 -12.43 0.75 31.54
N TYR A 304 -12.21 -0.31 30.76
CA TYR A 304 -12.43 -1.69 31.17
C TYR A 304 -11.59 -2.07 32.39
N ASP A 305 -10.28 -1.77 32.35
CA ASP A 305 -9.32 -2.04 33.42
C ASP A 305 -9.64 -1.24 34.69
N SER A 306 -10.24 -0.06 34.54
CA SER A 306 -10.74 0.76 35.66
C SER A 306 -12.07 0.27 36.24
N GLY A 307 -12.60 -0.85 35.75
CA GLY A 307 -13.86 -1.46 36.20
C GLY A 307 -15.12 -0.84 35.59
N LYS A 308 -14.99 0.21 34.77
CA LYS A 308 -16.09 0.91 34.08
C LYS A 308 -16.51 0.17 32.81
N VAL A 309 -16.95 -1.07 32.99
CA VAL A 309 -17.17 -2.01 31.88
C VAL A 309 -18.29 -1.57 30.92
N GLU A 310 -19.31 -0.85 31.39
CA GLU A 310 -20.36 -0.29 30.56
C GLU A 310 -19.87 0.86 29.67
N GLU A 311 -19.03 1.75 30.21
CA GLU A 311 -18.39 2.84 29.43
C GLU A 311 -17.43 2.26 28.38
N ALA A 312 -16.67 1.21 28.74
CA ALA A 312 -15.80 0.50 27.80
C ALA A 312 -16.59 -0.14 26.65
N LEU A 313 -17.71 -0.80 26.96
CA LEU A 313 -18.57 -1.40 25.93
C LEU A 313 -19.09 -0.33 24.95
N ALA A 314 -19.58 0.80 25.48
CA ALA A 314 -20.05 1.91 24.65
C ALA A 314 -18.92 2.49 23.77
N ALA A 315 -17.69 2.56 24.29
CA ALA A 315 -16.53 3.00 23.51
C ALA A 315 -16.22 2.04 22.35
N PHE A 316 -16.24 0.72 22.57
CA PHE A 316 -16.03 -0.25 21.51
C PHE A 316 -17.19 -0.30 20.51
N ASP A 317 -18.43 -0.15 20.95
CA ASP A 317 -19.60 -0.03 20.07
C ASP A 317 -19.46 1.19 19.13
N ALA A 318 -19.06 2.35 19.66
CA ALA A 318 -18.83 3.56 18.86
C ALA A 318 -17.69 3.40 17.85
N ILE A 319 -16.63 2.64 18.19
CA ILE A 319 -15.57 2.33 17.23
C ILE A 319 -16.11 1.45 16.10
N LEU A 320 -16.91 0.44 16.41
CA LEU A 320 -17.46 -0.49 15.41
C LEU A 320 -18.59 0.10 14.57
N GLU A 321 -19.22 1.18 15.03
CA GLU A 321 -20.13 1.99 14.20
C GLU A 321 -19.37 2.78 13.12
N ASP A 322 -18.13 3.18 13.40
CA ASP A 322 -17.26 3.88 12.44
C ASP A 322 -16.48 2.90 11.54
N ASP A 323 -15.95 1.83 12.14
CA ASP A 323 -15.19 0.77 11.48
C ASP A 323 -15.67 -0.60 11.97
N PRO A 324 -16.66 -1.21 11.29
CA PRO A 324 -17.21 -2.51 11.67
C PRO A 324 -16.22 -3.67 11.47
N ARG A 325 -15.05 -3.40 10.87
CA ARG A 325 -14.04 -4.41 10.53
C ARG A 325 -12.82 -4.35 11.45
N SER A 326 -12.80 -3.51 12.47
CA SER A 326 -11.71 -3.52 13.46
C SER A 326 -11.64 -4.84 14.25
N ALA A 327 -10.69 -5.71 13.91
CA ALA A 327 -10.53 -7.02 14.56
C ALA A 327 -10.24 -6.88 16.06
N TRP A 328 -9.47 -5.86 16.46
CA TRP A 328 -9.13 -5.63 17.86
C TRP A 328 -10.33 -5.08 18.64
N ALA A 329 -11.09 -4.12 18.10
CA ALA A 329 -12.30 -3.65 18.77
C ALA A 329 -13.37 -4.75 18.88
N LEU A 330 -13.53 -5.61 17.86
CA LEU A 330 -14.42 -6.79 17.92
C LEU A 330 -14.01 -7.74 19.06
N TYR A 331 -12.71 -7.99 19.21
CA TYR A 331 -12.17 -8.81 20.29
C TYR A 331 -12.45 -8.19 21.66
N GLU A 332 -12.03 -6.94 21.89
CA GLU A 332 -12.20 -6.27 23.18
C GLU A 332 -13.67 -6.11 23.57
N ARG A 333 -14.54 -5.83 22.60
CA ARG A 333 -15.99 -5.79 22.81
C ARG A 333 -16.52 -7.12 23.31
N PHE A 334 -16.12 -8.23 22.68
CA PHE A 334 -16.54 -9.56 23.11
C PHE A 334 -16.07 -9.86 24.54
N HIS A 335 -14.80 -9.56 24.84
CA HIS A 335 -14.25 -9.71 26.17
C HIS A 335 -15.02 -8.89 27.21
N THR A 336 -15.35 -7.63 26.88
CA THR A 336 -16.12 -6.75 27.74
C THR A 336 -17.53 -7.27 28.00
N MET A 337 -18.24 -7.72 26.95
CA MET A 337 -19.57 -8.32 27.08
C MET A 337 -19.56 -9.57 27.97
N ARG A 338 -18.54 -10.42 27.82
CA ARG A 338 -18.39 -11.62 28.65
C ARG A 338 -18.26 -11.26 30.13
N THR A 339 -17.50 -10.22 30.46
CA THR A 339 -17.34 -9.73 31.84
C THR A 339 -18.64 -9.16 32.40
N ILE A 340 -19.40 -8.37 31.62
CA ILE A 340 -20.71 -7.86 32.05
C ILE A 340 -21.67 -9.01 32.33
N ARG A 341 -21.70 -10.02 31.44
CA ARG A 341 -22.55 -11.21 31.61
C ARG A 341 -22.17 -12.01 32.84
N MET A 342 -20.87 -12.24 33.05
CA MET A 342 -20.37 -12.91 34.25
C MET A 342 -20.83 -12.20 35.52
N LYS A 343 -20.74 -10.86 35.58
CA LYS A 343 -21.17 -10.06 36.73
C LYS A 343 -22.69 -10.12 36.97
N LYS A 344 -23.51 -10.20 35.90
CA LYS A 344 -24.98 -10.20 36.00
C LYS A 344 -25.59 -11.58 36.23
N GLU A 345 -25.08 -12.59 35.52
CA GLU A 345 -25.69 -13.93 35.42
C GLU A 345 -24.88 -15.00 36.17
N GLY A 346 -23.69 -14.66 36.69
CA GLY A 346 -22.82 -15.61 37.38
C GLY A 346 -22.23 -16.70 36.47
N ASN A 347 -22.32 -16.55 35.15
CA ASN A 347 -21.93 -17.56 34.17
C ASN A 347 -20.93 -17.02 33.15
N LEU A 348 -19.86 -17.78 32.91
CA LEU A 348 -18.81 -17.52 31.92
C LEU A 348 -19.14 -18.09 30.52
N LEU A 349 -20.32 -18.69 30.30
CA LEU A 349 -20.64 -19.38 29.05
C LEU A 349 -20.35 -18.51 27.80
N SER A 350 -19.60 -19.13 26.89
CA SER A 350 -18.97 -18.63 25.66
C SER A 350 -19.90 -18.23 24.52
N GLY A 351 -21.18 -17.98 24.81
CA GLY A 351 -22.18 -17.67 23.80
C GLY A 351 -21.74 -16.49 22.93
N GLY A 352 -21.61 -16.74 21.61
CA GLY A 352 -21.27 -15.72 20.62
C GLY A 352 -19.79 -15.57 20.26
N TRP A 353 -18.86 -16.32 20.89
CA TRP A 353 -17.45 -16.26 20.49
C TRP A 353 -17.26 -16.71 19.03
N ALA A 354 -17.85 -17.83 18.63
CA ALA A 354 -17.70 -18.35 17.26
C ALA A 354 -18.10 -17.32 16.19
N ALA A 355 -19.22 -16.61 16.41
CA ALA A 355 -19.67 -15.55 15.51
C ALA A 355 -18.74 -14.32 15.53
N THR A 356 -18.23 -13.93 16.70
CA THR A 356 -17.26 -12.84 16.83
C THR A 356 -15.94 -13.20 16.15
N ARG A 357 -15.40 -14.39 16.40
CA ARG A 357 -14.20 -14.94 15.75
C ARG A 357 -14.35 -14.92 14.24
N ALA A 358 -15.50 -15.37 13.71
CA ALA A 358 -15.73 -15.33 12.26
C ALA A 358 -15.65 -13.90 11.69
N LYS A 359 -16.18 -12.90 12.39
CA LYS A 359 -16.05 -11.48 11.98
C LYS A 359 -14.59 -11.00 12.05
N ILE A 360 -13.88 -11.30 13.14
CA ILE A 360 -12.46 -10.96 13.31
C ILE A 360 -11.65 -11.55 12.15
N LEU A 361 -11.82 -12.83 11.85
CA LEU A 361 -11.04 -13.51 10.81
C LEU A 361 -11.43 -13.11 9.39
N ALA A 362 -12.68 -12.71 9.16
CA ALA A 362 -13.07 -12.09 7.89
C ALA A 362 -12.37 -10.72 7.68
N SER A 363 -12.17 -9.97 8.76
CA SER A 363 -11.45 -8.69 8.72
C SER A 363 -9.94 -8.87 8.62
N PHE A 364 -9.37 -9.75 9.44
CA PHE A 364 -7.94 -10.00 9.53
C PHE A 364 -7.66 -11.51 9.74
N PRO A 365 -7.45 -12.27 8.65
CA PRO A 365 -7.31 -13.74 8.69
C PRO A 365 -6.20 -14.25 9.61
N LEU A 366 -5.12 -13.47 9.79
CA LEU A 366 -3.96 -13.81 10.61
C LEU A 366 -3.97 -13.16 12.01
N TYR A 367 -5.13 -12.67 12.49
CA TYR A 367 -5.24 -12.09 13.82
C TYR A 367 -4.79 -13.09 14.92
N THR A 368 -3.92 -12.66 15.82
CA THR A 368 -3.24 -13.57 16.75
C THR A 368 -3.99 -13.81 18.07
N SER A 369 -4.87 -12.88 18.46
CA SER A 369 -5.65 -12.98 19.70
C SER A 369 -6.95 -13.74 19.47
N VAL A 370 -7.11 -14.87 20.16
CA VAL A 370 -8.35 -15.65 20.16
C VAL A 370 -8.75 -15.99 21.61
N ALA A 371 -9.99 -15.71 21.98
CA ALA A 371 -10.49 -15.87 23.34
C ALA A 371 -10.60 -17.35 23.74
N GLU A 372 -11.00 -18.18 22.80
CA GLU A 372 -11.27 -19.60 23.02
C GLU A 372 -10.92 -20.42 21.76
N ALA A 373 -10.45 -21.64 21.99
CA ALA A 373 -10.25 -22.67 20.98
C ALA A 373 -11.11 -23.88 21.36
N SER A 374 -11.78 -24.49 20.37
CA SER A 374 -12.61 -25.68 20.59
C SER A 374 -12.23 -26.77 19.61
N GLY A 375 -12.18 -28.01 20.12
CA GLY A 375 -11.72 -29.15 19.35
C GLY A 375 -10.25 -29.08 18.95
N GLN A 376 -9.84 -30.09 18.20
CA GLN A 376 -8.48 -30.29 17.74
C GLN A 376 -8.02 -29.20 16.76
N ASP A 377 -8.80 -28.97 15.71
CA ASP A 377 -8.51 -27.97 14.67
C ASP A 377 -8.42 -26.57 15.29
N GLY A 378 -9.33 -26.22 16.21
CA GLY A 378 -9.31 -24.93 16.89
C GLY A 378 -8.06 -24.72 17.76
N PHE A 379 -7.59 -25.78 18.44
CA PHE A 379 -6.34 -25.70 19.21
C PHE A 379 -5.12 -25.55 18.30
N PHE A 380 -5.07 -26.31 17.20
CA PHE A 380 -4.02 -26.19 16.21
C PHE A 380 -3.94 -24.77 15.63
N ASP A 381 -5.08 -24.19 15.21
CA ASP A 381 -5.16 -22.81 14.73
C ASP A 381 -4.59 -21.80 15.74
N LEU A 382 -4.95 -21.94 17.03
CA LEU A 382 -4.44 -21.08 18.10
C LEU A 382 -2.91 -21.18 18.20
N MET A 383 -2.36 -22.40 18.16
CA MET A 383 -0.91 -22.62 18.21
C MET A 383 -0.19 -22.00 17.01
N ARG A 384 -0.74 -22.15 15.80
CA ARG A 384 -0.18 -21.52 14.59
C ARG A 384 -0.22 -20.00 14.67
N ARG A 385 -1.30 -19.42 15.18
CA ARG A 385 -1.40 -17.97 15.44
C ARG A 385 -0.35 -17.47 16.42
N LYS A 386 -0.12 -18.20 17.52
CA LYS A 386 0.91 -17.84 18.51
C LYS A 386 2.33 -17.90 17.97
N GLN A 387 2.60 -18.75 16.99
CA GLN A 387 3.92 -18.80 16.36
C GLN A 387 4.26 -17.51 15.60
N LEU A 388 3.25 -16.75 15.11
CA LEU A 388 3.47 -15.46 14.46
C LEU A 388 4.16 -14.45 15.39
N ASP A 389 3.86 -14.48 16.70
CA ASP A 389 4.43 -13.58 17.71
C ASP A 389 5.96 -13.78 17.88
N HIS A 390 6.49 -14.91 17.41
CA HIS A 390 7.90 -15.32 17.55
C HIS A 390 8.72 -15.19 16.25
N LEU A 391 8.09 -14.79 15.14
CA LEU A 391 8.79 -14.57 13.87
C LEU A 391 9.46 -13.19 13.83
N PHE A 392 10.47 -13.06 12.97
CA PHE A 392 11.19 -11.81 12.68
C PHE A 392 11.83 -11.16 13.91
N LYS A 393 12.20 -11.98 14.90
CA LYS A 393 12.96 -11.55 16.07
C LYS A 393 14.45 -11.47 15.76
N GLU A 394 15.16 -10.61 16.48
CA GLU A 394 16.60 -10.43 16.34
C GLU A 394 17.35 -11.77 16.47
N GLY A 395 18.34 -11.99 15.59
CA GLY A 395 19.14 -13.21 15.55
C GLY A 395 18.50 -14.40 14.81
N ARG A 396 17.27 -14.29 14.31
CA ARG A 396 16.64 -15.33 13.49
C ARG A 396 16.90 -15.11 11.98
N PRO A 397 17.12 -16.17 11.19
CA PRO A 397 17.20 -16.05 9.74
C PRO A 397 15.86 -15.60 9.16
N VAL A 398 15.83 -14.42 8.55
CA VAL A 398 14.60 -13.81 7.99
C VAL A 398 14.01 -14.71 6.91
N GLU A 399 14.85 -15.33 6.09
CA GLU A 399 14.46 -16.23 5.00
C GLU A 399 13.65 -17.42 5.50
N LYS A 400 14.05 -18.01 6.64
CA LYS A 400 13.33 -19.14 7.26
C LYS A 400 12.04 -18.70 7.91
N ASP A 401 12.04 -17.51 8.53
CA ASP A 401 10.84 -16.94 9.12
C ASP A 401 9.80 -16.57 8.05
N LEU A 402 10.21 -16.13 6.85
CA LEU A 402 9.31 -15.88 5.71
C LEU A 402 8.61 -17.15 5.23
N VAL A 403 9.33 -18.27 5.11
CA VAL A 403 8.72 -19.57 4.75
C VAL A 403 7.81 -20.07 5.86
N THR A 404 8.23 -19.94 7.12
CA THR A 404 7.40 -20.31 8.27
C THR A 404 6.11 -19.48 8.32
N TYR A 405 6.20 -18.18 8.01
CA TYR A 405 5.05 -17.30 7.89
C TYR A 405 4.09 -17.78 6.80
N ALA A 406 4.61 -18.14 5.61
CA ALA A 406 3.80 -18.69 4.52
C ALA A 406 3.10 -19.99 4.91
N ASP A 407 3.79 -20.89 5.62
CA ASP A 407 3.20 -22.13 6.14
C ASP A 407 2.11 -21.87 7.18
N ILE A 408 2.30 -20.87 8.05
CA ILE A 408 1.27 -20.48 9.02
C ILE A 408 0.05 -19.92 8.29
N ALA A 409 0.25 -19.07 7.29
CA ALA A 409 -0.82 -18.54 6.47
C ALA A 409 -1.58 -19.66 5.74
N LEU A 410 -0.86 -20.64 5.18
CA LEU A 410 -1.46 -21.81 4.53
C LEU A 410 -2.29 -22.64 5.53
N ASP A 411 -1.72 -22.92 6.70
CA ASP A 411 -2.38 -23.71 7.73
C ASP A 411 -3.64 -23.02 8.25
N LEU A 412 -3.62 -21.70 8.39
CA LEU A 412 -4.75 -20.84 8.80
C LEU A 412 -5.69 -20.47 7.64
N GLU A 413 -5.50 -21.06 6.46
CA GLU A 413 -6.32 -20.87 5.26
C GLU A 413 -6.35 -19.44 4.70
N ALA A 414 -5.36 -18.61 5.03
CA ALA A 414 -5.08 -17.34 4.37
C ALA A 414 -4.30 -17.60 3.06
N PHE A 415 -4.95 -18.30 2.12
CA PHE A 415 -4.32 -18.82 0.91
C PHE A 415 -3.80 -17.73 -0.04
N ASP A 416 -4.42 -16.54 -0.03
CA ASP A 416 -3.97 -15.34 -0.73
C ASP A 416 -2.56 -14.94 -0.26
N MET A 417 -2.39 -14.74 1.04
CA MET A 417 -1.11 -14.43 1.65
C MET A 417 -0.10 -15.57 1.45
N ALA A 418 -0.52 -16.82 1.69
CA ALA A 418 0.37 -17.98 1.52
C ALA A 418 0.91 -18.05 0.08
N GLY A 419 0.05 -17.89 -0.93
CA GLY A 419 0.42 -17.90 -2.34
C GLY A 419 1.40 -16.77 -2.68
N LEU A 420 1.09 -15.53 -2.27
CA LEU A 420 2.00 -14.39 -2.49
C LEU A 420 3.38 -14.63 -1.86
N MET A 421 3.41 -15.15 -0.64
CA MET A 421 4.65 -15.41 0.09
C MET A 421 5.46 -16.55 -0.52
N TYR A 422 4.85 -17.69 -0.84
CA TYR A 422 5.56 -18.80 -1.48
C TYR A 422 6.17 -18.37 -2.81
N TRP A 423 5.42 -17.64 -3.65
CA TRP A 423 5.95 -17.13 -4.91
C TRP A 423 7.09 -16.12 -4.72
N SER A 424 6.93 -15.18 -3.78
CA SER A 424 7.92 -14.14 -3.52
C SER A 424 9.23 -14.73 -2.99
N VAL A 425 9.15 -15.69 -2.05
CA VAL A 425 10.32 -16.40 -1.53
C VAL A 425 10.96 -17.25 -2.63
N LEU A 426 10.18 -18.04 -3.38
CA LEU A 426 10.67 -18.90 -4.45
C LEU A 426 11.48 -18.12 -5.50
N THR A 427 11.02 -16.93 -5.86
CA THR A 427 11.64 -16.10 -6.90
C THR A 427 12.75 -15.18 -6.37
N SER A 428 12.73 -14.88 -5.07
CA SER A 428 13.62 -13.87 -4.48
C SER A 428 14.71 -14.40 -3.55
N ILE A 429 14.56 -15.60 -3.01
CA ILE A 429 15.49 -16.16 -2.03
C ILE A 429 16.14 -17.41 -2.61
N ARG A 430 17.43 -17.64 -2.29
CA ARG A 430 18.14 -18.82 -2.79
C ARG A 430 17.59 -20.08 -2.09
N PRO A 431 17.41 -21.20 -2.80
CA PRO A 431 16.87 -22.43 -2.23
C PRO A 431 17.56 -22.92 -0.96
N GLU A 432 18.88 -22.74 -0.86
CA GLU A 432 19.66 -23.19 0.30
C GLU A 432 19.30 -22.42 1.58
N ASP A 433 18.85 -21.17 1.45
CA ASP A 433 18.49 -20.30 2.58
C ASP A 433 17.12 -20.70 3.18
N TYR A 434 16.35 -21.56 2.50
CA TYR A 434 15.10 -22.17 3.00
C TYR A 434 15.09 -23.70 2.91
N ASP A 435 16.26 -24.32 3.03
CA ASP A 435 16.42 -25.78 3.13
C ASP A 435 15.90 -26.55 1.91
N ASN A 436 15.97 -25.95 0.70
CA ASN A 436 15.58 -26.54 -0.59
C ASN A 436 14.14 -27.09 -0.63
N ARG A 437 13.23 -26.50 0.16
CA ARG A 437 11.83 -26.91 0.17
C ARG A 437 11.16 -26.67 -1.19
N PRO A 438 10.25 -27.56 -1.66
CA PRO A 438 9.57 -27.42 -2.94
C PRO A 438 8.44 -26.37 -2.87
N LEU A 439 8.80 -25.07 -2.75
CA LEU A 439 7.83 -23.98 -2.54
C LEU A 439 6.87 -23.78 -3.72
N LEU A 440 7.24 -24.20 -4.93
CA LEU A 440 6.33 -24.17 -6.09
C LEU A 440 5.05 -24.97 -5.82
N GLU A 441 5.16 -26.14 -5.21
CA GLU A 441 3.97 -26.97 -4.97
C GLU A 441 3.09 -26.38 -3.87
N SER A 442 3.70 -25.76 -2.84
CA SER A 442 2.95 -25.02 -1.82
C SER A 442 2.24 -23.79 -2.39
N PHE A 443 2.87 -23.09 -3.34
CA PHE A 443 2.25 -22.01 -4.10
C PHE A 443 1.05 -22.51 -4.91
N LEU A 444 1.25 -23.53 -5.77
CA LEU A 444 0.18 -24.06 -6.63
C LEU A 444 -0.98 -24.65 -5.81
N TYR A 445 -0.68 -25.27 -4.68
CA TYR A 445 -1.70 -25.75 -3.75
C TYR A 445 -2.54 -24.61 -3.16
N ALA A 446 -1.92 -23.48 -2.77
CA ALA A 446 -2.67 -22.31 -2.30
C ALA A 446 -3.62 -21.77 -3.39
N LEU A 447 -3.17 -21.73 -4.64
CA LEU A 447 -4.00 -21.33 -5.78
C LEU A 447 -5.17 -22.30 -6.04
N GLU A 448 -4.92 -23.60 -5.95
CA GLU A 448 -5.97 -24.64 -6.05
C GLU A 448 -7.05 -24.41 -4.97
N ARG A 449 -6.65 -24.08 -3.73
CA ARG A 449 -7.56 -23.77 -2.62
C ARG A 449 -8.33 -22.47 -2.80
N LEU A 450 -7.81 -21.50 -3.56
CA LEU A 450 -8.53 -20.29 -4.00
C LEU A 450 -9.48 -20.56 -5.19
N GLY A 451 -9.41 -21.75 -5.79
CA GLY A 451 -10.17 -22.12 -6.99
C GLY A 451 -9.49 -21.76 -8.31
N VAL A 452 -8.21 -21.36 -8.27
CA VAL A 452 -7.41 -20.98 -9.44
C VAL A 452 -6.65 -22.21 -9.94
N ARG A 453 -7.36 -23.07 -10.66
CA ARG A 453 -6.89 -24.42 -11.03
C ARG A 453 -6.07 -24.50 -12.31
N ASN A 454 -6.13 -23.49 -13.16
CA ASN A 454 -5.51 -23.51 -14.49
C ASN A 454 -4.01 -23.18 -14.46
N ILE A 455 -3.53 -22.46 -13.44
CA ILE A 455 -2.14 -22.00 -13.37
C ILE A 455 -1.14 -23.16 -13.23
N LYS A 456 -1.50 -24.24 -12.52
CA LYS A 456 -0.63 -25.42 -12.35
C LYS A 456 -0.24 -26.07 -13.67
N GLY A 457 -1.08 -25.97 -14.72
CA GLY A 457 -0.79 -26.50 -16.05
C GLY A 457 0.39 -25.84 -16.76
N ASN A 458 0.90 -24.71 -16.26
CA ASN A 458 2.10 -24.05 -16.78
C ASN A 458 3.40 -24.69 -16.26
N PHE A 459 3.31 -25.60 -15.29
CA PHE A 459 4.45 -26.23 -14.65
C PHE A 459 4.47 -27.73 -14.94
N LYS A 460 5.67 -28.32 -14.90
CA LYS A 460 5.85 -29.77 -15.01
C LYS A 460 5.85 -30.37 -13.61
N GLY A 461 5.14 -31.47 -13.43
CA GLY A 461 5.15 -32.21 -12.17
C GLY A 461 3.87 -33.02 -11.96
N ASP A 462 3.91 -33.94 -10.99
CA ASP A 462 2.71 -34.59 -10.46
C ASP A 462 2.17 -33.73 -9.30
N HIS A 463 1.48 -32.65 -9.67
CA HIS A 463 0.95 -31.68 -8.71
C HIS A 463 -0.13 -32.29 -7.81
N GLU A 464 -0.91 -33.26 -8.31
CA GLU A 464 -1.95 -33.93 -7.51
C GLU A 464 -1.34 -34.77 -6.38
N ALA A 465 -0.28 -35.53 -6.65
CA ALA A 465 0.45 -36.25 -5.62
C ALA A 465 1.11 -35.29 -4.60
N ALA A 466 1.68 -34.18 -5.08
CA ALA A 466 2.26 -33.15 -4.20
C ALA A 466 1.20 -32.51 -3.28
N PHE A 467 0.01 -32.20 -3.80
CA PHE A 467 -1.09 -31.63 -3.03
C PHE A 467 -1.61 -32.62 -1.98
N ALA A 468 -1.76 -33.90 -2.34
CA ALA A 468 -2.13 -34.95 -1.40
C ALA A 468 -1.10 -35.09 -0.26
N ALA A 469 0.19 -34.97 -0.58
CA ALA A 469 1.26 -34.98 0.42
C ALA A 469 1.20 -33.77 1.36
N ILE A 470 0.94 -32.57 0.83
CA ILE A 470 0.76 -31.35 1.64
C ILE A 470 -0.43 -31.52 2.61
N GLU A 471 -1.58 -31.99 2.12
CA GLU A 471 -2.77 -32.21 2.97
C GLU A 471 -2.53 -33.27 4.05
N ALA A 472 -1.88 -34.38 3.70
CA ALA A 472 -1.52 -35.43 4.65
C ALA A 472 -0.58 -34.87 5.74
N ASP A 473 0.39 -34.04 5.35
CA ASP A 473 1.33 -33.43 6.29
C ASP A 473 0.64 -32.42 7.23
N ARG A 474 -0.27 -31.59 6.70
CA ARG A 474 -1.12 -30.70 7.49
C ARG A 474 -1.94 -31.49 8.51
N ARG A 475 -2.62 -32.56 8.07
CA ARG A 475 -3.42 -33.42 8.96
C ARG A 475 -2.57 -34.09 10.04
N ARG A 476 -1.36 -34.56 9.71
CA ARG A 476 -0.43 -35.09 10.72
C ARG A 476 -0.05 -34.06 11.78
N ARG A 477 0.19 -32.80 11.41
CA ARG A 477 0.48 -31.73 12.38
C ARG A 477 -0.72 -31.42 13.28
N VAL A 478 -1.91 -31.42 12.72
CA VAL A 478 -3.17 -31.27 13.46
C VAL A 478 -3.34 -32.42 14.47
N ASP A 479 -3.05 -33.66 14.06
CA ASP A 479 -3.06 -34.87 14.92
C ASP A 479 -2.02 -34.85 16.04
N ALA A 480 -0.84 -34.28 15.77
CA ALA A 480 0.21 -34.13 16.76
C ALA A 480 -0.12 -33.06 17.81
N ALA A 481 -0.86 -31.99 17.46
CA ALA A 481 -1.10 -30.85 18.35
C ALA A 481 -1.83 -31.21 19.66
N LEU A 482 -2.64 -32.29 19.68
CA LEU A 482 -3.32 -32.77 20.91
C LEU A 482 -2.56 -33.82 21.70
N LYS A 483 -1.44 -34.34 21.18
CA LYS A 483 -0.61 -35.32 21.85
C LYS A 483 0.72 -34.65 22.19
N PRO A 484 0.79 -33.81 23.26
CA PRO A 484 2.09 -33.40 23.75
C PRO A 484 2.82 -34.69 24.10
N ASP A 485 4.03 -34.85 23.55
CA ASP A 485 4.85 -36.05 23.69
C ASP A 485 4.70 -36.65 25.10
N LYS A 486 4.27 -37.92 25.15
CA LYS A 486 4.70 -38.77 26.25
C LYS A 486 6.22 -38.70 26.18
N LYS A 487 6.84 -37.93 27.08
CA LYS A 487 8.30 -37.74 27.15
C LYS A 487 9.02 -39.09 26.96
N PRO A 488 10.22 -39.08 26.35
CA PRO A 488 10.98 -40.29 26.04
C PRO A 488 11.18 -41.19 27.25
#